data_AF-A0AAV6L8W5-F1
#
_entry.id   AF-A0AAV6L8W5-F1
#
_cell.length_a   1.000
_cell.length_b   1.000
_cell.length_c   1.000
_cell.angle_alpha   90.00
_cell.angle_beta   90.00
_cell.angle_gamma   90.00
#
_symmetry.space_group_name_H-M   'P 1'
#
loop_
_entity.id
_entity.type
_entity.pdbx_description
1 polymer ?
#
loop_
_entity_poly.entity_id
_entity_poly.type
_entity_poly.pdbx_seq_one_letter_code
_entity_poly.pdbx_strand_id
1 'polypeptide(L)'
;MARHNVLLLFCLLITRSLVPSLALPDGVRLSCSDFVFPNNKVFASCTDLPNLDSFLHWTHDSSSTALHVAYRHSQVGSSTWVAWGINPTSKGMIGTQAIVAYPEPDGTMAVFTSPVTSYGNQLQEGNLSFHVSDLSASFSDNQMVIYAVIELPENTTSVSHVWQDGPVSGSTLGMHQVSGNHLQSMGTLNLSSGQASASHTGNLKNRLKITHGVLNTVSWGIMMPLGFMAARYLKAVGPKANPLWFYVHIVLQLPGYLLGMAGGATGLYLGIKSSGVHHPCHMGIGITLFCLGLLQISALFLRPVKDHKYRYVWNLFHHLTGYTVLLLSFANIWVGFYILKPAKTWIIMYGMISGAIIVSTITLEVWKRLAREGNINAAKEATTTSTNADNKV
;
A
#
# COMPACT_ATOMS: atom_id res chain seq x y z
N MET A 1 1.58 46.03 8.15
CA MET A 1 1.33 44.95 9.14
C MET A 1 0.70 43.69 8.53
N ALA A 2 -0.14 43.77 7.49
CA ALA A 2 -0.79 42.60 6.85
C ALA A 2 0.12 41.62 6.06
N ARG A 3 1.34 42.01 5.67
CA ARG A 3 2.26 41.15 4.86
C ARG A 3 2.96 40.04 5.64
N HIS A 4 3.04 40.12 6.98
CA HIS A 4 3.72 39.11 7.82
C HIS A 4 2.76 38.03 8.34
N ASN A 5 1.45 38.30 8.37
CA ASN A 5 0.44 37.39 8.93
C ASN A 5 0.10 36.21 8.01
N VAL A 6 0.32 36.34 6.70
CA VAL A 6 0.04 35.26 5.73
C VAL A 6 1.08 34.13 5.81
N LEU A 7 2.33 34.43 6.17
CA LEU A 7 3.41 33.43 6.28
C LEU A 7 3.34 32.62 7.59
N LEU A 8 2.89 33.25 8.69
CA LEU A 8 2.73 32.62 10.00
C LEU A 8 1.50 31.69 10.07
N LEU A 9 0.41 32.03 9.37
CA LEU A 9 -0.72 31.10 9.16
C LEU A 9 -0.30 29.85 8.36
N PHE A 10 0.71 29.98 7.49
CA PHE A 10 1.21 28.90 6.62
C PHE A 10 2.00 27.82 7.38
N CYS A 11 2.69 28.17 8.47
CA CYS A 11 3.39 27.20 9.32
C CYS A 11 2.46 26.48 10.32
N LEU A 12 1.38 27.14 10.75
CA LEU A 12 0.43 26.57 11.72
C LEU A 12 -0.56 25.58 11.09
N LEU A 13 -0.79 25.64 9.78
CA LEU A 13 -1.68 24.71 9.06
C LEU A 13 -1.01 23.36 8.72
N ILE A 14 0.32 23.27 8.75
CA ILE A 14 1.06 22.04 8.43
C ILE A 14 1.21 21.11 9.66
N THR A 15 1.04 21.62 10.89
CA THR A 15 1.30 20.87 12.12
C THR A 15 0.08 20.21 12.77
N ARG A 16 -1.15 20.45 12.27
CA ARG A 16 -2.40 19.98 12.91
C ARG A 16 -3.10 18.77 12.26
N SER A 17 -2.47 18.10 11.30
CA SER A 17 -3.11 17.01 10.53
C SER A 17 -2.68 15.59 10.94
N LEU A 18 -1.98 15.43 12.06
CA LEU A 18 -1.47 14.14 12.55
C LEU A 18 -2.02 13.84 13.96
N VAL A 19 -3.28 13.42 14.02
CA VAL A 19 -3.78 12.65 15.18
C VAL A 19 -4.58 11.48 14.61
N PRO A 20 -4.08 10.23 14.68
CA PRO A 20 -4.91 9.06 14.41
C PRO A 20 -5.92 8.93 15.56
N SER A 21 -7.21 8.85 15.22
CA SER A 21 -8.23 8.47 16.20
C SER A 21 -7.98 7.04 16.65
N LEU A 22 -7.80 6.84 17.97
CA LEU A 22 -7.80 5.51 18.56
C LEU A 22 -9.20 4.91 18.42
N ALA A 23 -9.30 3.80 17.69
CA ALA A 23 -10.46 2.95 17.74
C ALA A 23 -10.51 2.22 19.10
N LEU A 24 -11.74 2.04 19.62
CA LEU A 24 -12.05 1.30 20.84
C LEU A 24 -11.70 -0.20 20.71
N PRO A 25 -11.52 -0.93 21.81
CA PRO A 25 -11.17 -2.35 21.77
C PRO A 25 -12.36 -3.18 21.30
N ASP A 26 -12.14 -4.00 20.27
CA ASP A 26 -13.08 -5.05 19.86
C ASP A 26 -13.29 -6.06 21.00
N GLY A 27 -14.51 -6.60 21.08
CA GLY A 27 -14.93 -7.57 22.10
C GLY A 27 -14.03 -8.81 22.19
N VAL A 28 -14.11 -9.48 23.34
CA VAL A 28 -13.33 -10.66 23.72
C VAL A 28 -13.34 -11.71 22.59
N ARG A 29 -12.22 -11.85 21.89
CA ARG A 29 -12.00 -12.97 20.94
C ARG A 29 -11.65 -14.21 21.76
N LEU A 30 -12.48 -15.25 21.67
CA LEU A 30 -12.17 -16.57 22.24
C LEU A 30 -10.99 -17.17 21.49
N SER A 31 -9.96 -17.60 22.22
CA SER A 31 -8.77 -18.20 21.63
C SER A 31 -9.05 -19.64 21.22
N CYS A 32 -8.24 -20.18 20.30
CA CYS A 32 -8.28 -21.58 19.93
C CYS A 32 -8.18 -22.53 21.14
N SER A 33 -7.45 -22.16 22.19
CA SER A 33 -7.25 -23.01 23.38
C SER A 33 -8.49 -23.15 24.27
N ASP A 34 -9.44 -22.23 24.15
CA ASP A 34 -10.64 -22.20 24.98
C ASP A 34 -11.80 -23.03 24.39
N PHE A 35 -11.62 -23.56 23.18
CA PHE A 35 -12.68 -24.26 22.46
C PHE A 35 -12.77 -25.75 22.85
N VAL A 36 -13.93 -26.17 23.32
CA VAL A 36 -14.24 -27.56 23.66
C VAL A 36 -14.99 -28.21 22.51
N PHE A 37 -14.37 -29.21 21.88
CA PHE A 37 -15.04 -29.97 20.83
C PHE A 37 -16.13 -30.89 21.38
N PRO A 38 -17.21 -31.13 20.61
CA PRO A 38 -18.18 -32.18 20.91
C PRO A 38 -17.51 -33.54 21.09
N ASN A 39 -18.13 -34.41 21.89
CA ASN A 39 -17.66 -35.78 22.17
C ASN A 39 -16.25 -35.87 22.80
N ASN A 40 -15.79 -34.82 23.48
CA ASN A 40 -14.47 -34.76 24.12
C ASN A 40 -13.31 -35.03 23.13
N LYS A 41 -13.44 -34.61 21.87
CA LYS A 41 -12.35 -34.71 20.89
C LYS A 41 -11.24 -33.74 21.28
N VAL A 42 -9.99 -34.21 21.36
CA VAL A 42 -8.83 -33.40 21.78
C VAL A 42 -7.78 -33.40 20.69
N PHE A 43 -7.17 -32.23 20.47
CA PHE A 43 -6.05 -32.05 19.54
C PHE A 43 -4.80 -31.62 20.32
N ALA A 44 -3.64 -32.14 19.94
CA ALA A 44 -2.37 -31.87 20.60
C ALA A 44 -1.87 -30.44 20.34
N SER A 45 -2.26 -29.85 19.22
CA SER A 45 -1.81 -28.53 18.78
C SER A 45 -2.96 -27.72 18.21
N CYS A 46 -2.79 -26.41 18.27
CA CYS A 46 -3.86 -25.44 18.11
C CYS A 46 -3.26 -24.08 17.75
N THR A 47 -3.85 -23.35 16.80
CA THR A 47 -3.41 -22.00 16.44
C THR A 47 -4.56 -21.16 15.90
N ASP A 48 -4.62 -19.91 16.35
CA ASP A 48 -5.43 -18.85 15.77
C ASP A 48 -4.83 -18.44 14.41
N LEU A 49 -5.56 -18.66 13.33
CA LEU A 49 -5.10 -18.28 12.01
C LEU A 49 -5.27 -16.77 11.79
N PRO A 50 -4.34 -16.12 11.07
CA PRO A 50 -4.46 -14.70 10.79
C PRO A 50 -5.59 -14.45 9.80
N ASN A 51 -6.53 -13.58 10.16
CA ASN A 51 -7.69 -13.22 9.35
C ASN A 51 -8.77 -14.31 9.23
N LEU A 52 -9.96 -13.87 8.80
CA LEU A 52 -11.16 -14.68 8.62
C LEU A 52 -11.64 -15.40 9.90
N ASP A 53 -11.27 -14.95 11.10
CA ASP A 53 -11.72 -15.55 12.37
C ASP A 53 -11.70 -17.09 12.34
N SER A 54 -10.57 -17.59 11.85
CA SER A 54 -10.29 -18.99 11.54
C SER A 54 -9.30 -19.59 12.55
N PHE A 55 -9.46 -20.87 12.82
CA PHE A 55 -8.70 -21.60 13.83
C PHE A 55 -8.35 -22.97 13.28
N LEU A 56 -7.13 -23.43 13.57
CA LEU A 56 -6.67 -24.75 13.19
C LEU A 56 -6.29 -25.54 14.43
N HIS A 57 -6.83 -26.75 14.54
CA HIS A 57 -6.50 -27.71 15.58
C HIS A 57 -5.99 -28.97 14.90
N TRP A 58 -4.92 -29.57 15.41
CA TRP A 58 -4.37 -30.77 14.81
C TRP A 58 -3.59 -31.64 15.80
N THR A 59 -3.48 -32.91 15.44
CA THR A 59 -2.59 -33.88 16.08
C THR A 59 -1.82 -34.59 14.99
N HIS A 60 -0.50 -34.61 15.12
CA HIS A 60 0.39 -35.32 14.23
C HIS A 60 1.35 -36.15 15.07
N ASP A 61 1.32 -37.47 14.90
CA ASP A 61 2.29 -38.35 15.54
C ASP A 61 3.51 -38.46 14.62
N SER A 62 4.71 -38.16 15.12
CA SER A 62 5.95 -38.24 14.35
C SER A 62 6.27 -39.64 13.80
N SER A 63 5.65 -40.69 14.36
CA SER A 63 5.78 -42.07 13.90
C SER A 63 4.73 -42.49 12.87
N SER A 64 3.75 -41.61 12.60
CA SER A 64 2.64 -41.83 11.67
C SER A 64 2.66 -40.80 10.55
N THR A 65 2.12 -41.18 9.40
CA THR A 65 1.83 -40.25 8.29
C THR A 65 0.49 -39.53 8.48
N ALA A 66 -0.31 -39.94 9.47
CA ALA A 66 -1.65 -39.43 9.70
C ALA A 66 -1.64 -38.08 10.44
N LEU A 67 -2.21 -37.07 9.79
CA LEU A 67 -2.48 -35.75 10.34
C LEU A 67 -3.98 -35.63 10.62
N HIS A 68 -4.36 -35.63 11.89
CA HIS A 68 -5.74 -35.37 12.31
C HIS A 68 -5.95 -33.86 12.40
N VAL A 69 -6.95 -33.32 11.72
CA VAL A 69 -7.22 -31.87 11.66
C VAL A 69 -8.68 -31.56 11.99
N ALA A 70 -8.88 -30.47 12.72
CA ALA A 70 -10.12 -29.72 12.75
C ALA A 70 -9.86 -28.26 12.35
N TYR A 71 -10.43 -27.84 11.23
CA TYR A 71 -10.46 -26.44 10.82
C TYR A 71 -11.78 -25.82 11.25
N ARG A 72 -11.72 -24.78 12.09
CA ARG A 72 -12.88 -24.06 12.60
C ARG A 72 -12.90 -22.65 12.04
N HIS A 73 -14.04 -22.22 11.52
CA HIS A 73 -14.26 -20.86 11.04
C HIS A 73 -15.50 -20.29 11.72
N SER A 74 -15.34 -19.15 12.39
CA SER A 74 -16.40 -18.50 13.15
C SER A 74 -16.99 -17.29 12.43
N GLN A 75 -18.14 -16.82 12.91
CA GLN A 75 -18.88 -15.69 12.31
C GLN A 75 -19.33 -15.95 10.88
N VAL A 76 -19.66 -17.21 10.57
CA VAL A 76 -20.13 -17.64 9.25
C VAL A 76 -21.65 -17.84 9.25
N GLY A 77 -22.29 -17.42 8.16
CA GLY A 77 -23.72 -17.61 7.94
C GLY A 77 -24.04 -18.94 7.25
N SER A 78 -25.33 -19.30 7.20
CA SER A 78 -25.81 -20.53 6.55
C SER A 78 -25.67 -20.55 5.02
N SER A 79 -25.38 -19.41 4.40
CA SER A 79 -25.17 -19.26 2.94
C SER A 79 -23.70 -19.03 2.59
N THR A 80 -22.80 -19.59 3.40
CA THR A 80 -21.35 -19.46 3.24
C THR A 80 -20.71 -20.84 3.17
N TRP A 81 -19.83 -21.04 2.19
CA TRP A 81 -18.93 -22.18 2.16
C TRP A 81 -17.62 -21.80 2.82
N VAL A 82 -16.97 -22.77 3.45
CA VAL A 82 -15.64 -22.61 4.02
C VAL A 82 -14.74 -23.70 3.47
N ALA A 83 -13.46 -23.39 3.29
CA ALA A 83 -12.48 -24.34 2.80
C ALA A 83 -11.16 -24.17 3.53
N TRP A 84 -10.52 -25.31 3.76
CA TRP A 84 -9.12 -25.37 4.20
C TRP A 84 -8.39 -26.40 3.35
N GLY A 85 -7.16 -26.11 2.96
CA GLY A 85 -6.42 -26.99 2.06
C GLY A 85 -4.92 -26.90 2.19
N ILE A 86 -4.25 -27.95 1.75
CA ILE A 86 -2.79 -28.05 1.68
C ILE A 86 -2.35 -27.85 0.24
N ASN A 87 -1.35 -27.02 0.03
CA ASN A 87 -0.68 -26.88 -1.26
C ASN A 87 0.68 -27.60 -1.20
N PRO A 88 0.83 -28.76 -1.85
CA PRO A 88 2.09 -29.52 -1.83
C PRO A 88 3.16 -28.96 -2.77
N THR A 89 2.81 -28.04 -3.68
CA THR A 89 3.72 -27.57 -4.75
C THR A 89 4.12 -26.10 -4.61
N SER A 90 3.31 -25.29 -3.93
CA SER A 90 3.45 -23.85 -3.84
C SER A 90 2.88 -23.31 -2.52
N LYS A 91 2.85 -21.99 -2.36
CA LYS A 91 2.33 -21.29 -1.16
C LYS A 91 1.03 -20.53 -1.40
N GLY A 92 0.39 -20.71 -2.56
CA GLY A 92 -0.77 -19.93 -3.00
C GLY A 92 -1.99 -20.78 -3.31
N MET A 93 -3.02 -20.17 -3.91
CA MET A 93 -4.29 -20.84 -4.24
C MET A 93 -4.12 -21.98 -5.26
N ILE A 94 -3.46 -21.71 -6.40
CA ILE A 94 -3.27 -22.72 -7.46
C ILE A 94 -2.35 -23.85 -6.96
N GLY A 95 -2.81 -25.09 -7.13
CA GLY A 95 -2.17 -26.30 -6.63
C GLY A 95 -2.64 -26.71 -5.24
N THR A 96 -3.54 -25.95 -4.61
CA THR A 96 -4.14 -26.33 -3.32
C THR A 96 -5.05 -27.54 -3.51
N GLN A 97 -4.93 -28.48 -2.60
CA GLN A 97 -5.80 -29.63 -2.45
C GLN A 97 -6.65 -29.38 -1.20
N ALA A 98 -7.91 -29.00 -1.42
CA ALA A 98 -8.77 -28.42 -0.41
C ALA A 98 -9.83 -29.41 0.07
N ILE A 99 -10.29 -29.16 1.29
CA ILE A 99 -11.51 -29.73 1.86
C ILE A 99 -12.49 -28.58 1.98
N VAL A 100 -13.68 -28.77 1.44
CA VAL A 100 -14.73 -27.75 1.35
C VAL A 100 -15.93 -28.23 2.13
N ALA A 101 -16.58 -27.32 2.86
CA ALA A 101 -17.84 -27.59 3.53
C ALA A 101 -18.82 -26.42 3.43
N TYR A 102 -20.11 -26.74 3.39
CA TYR A 102 -21.18 -25.75 3.49
C TYR A 102 -22.48 -26.38 4.00
N PRO A 103 -23.40 -25.60 4.61
CA PRO A 103 -24.69 -26.11 5.06
C PRO A 103 -25.65 -26.27 3.87
N GLU A 104 -26.30 -27.42 3.80
CA GLU A 104 -27.34 -27.66 2.80
C GLU A 104 -28.71 -27.15 3.28
N PRO A 105 -29.66 -26.86 2.36
CA PRO A 105 -30.98 -26.36 2.73
C PRO A 105 -31.80 -27.29 3.63
N ASP A 106 -31.48 -28.58 3.65
CA ASP A 106 -32.12 -29.60 4.49
C ASP A 106 -31.55 -29.65 5.93
N GLY A 107 -30.57 -28.81 6.24
CA GLY A 107 -29.91 -28.73 7.55
C GLY A 107 -28.73 -29.69 7.71
N THR A 108 -28.40 -30.49 6.70
CA THR A 108 -27.19 -31.32 6.69
C THR A 108 -25.96 -30.50 6.25
N MET A 109 -24.78 -31.11 6.35
CA MET A 109 -23.52 -30.50 5.93
C MET A 109 -22.97 -31.23 4.71
N ALA A 110 -22.78 -30.50 3.62
CA ALA A 110 -21.96 -30.98 2.52
C ALA A 110 -20.49 -30.87 2.93
N VAL A 111 -19.71 -31.94 2.71
CA VAL A 111 -18.26 -31.95 2.93
C VAL A 111 -17.59 -32.87 1.92
N PHE A 112 -16.58 -32.36 1.22
CA PHE A 112 -15.89 -33.12 0.17
C PHE A 112 -14.50 -32.54 -0.11
N THR A 113 -13.69 -33.28 -0.87
CA THR A 113 -12.37 -32.84 -1.32
C THR A 113 -12.43 -32.17 -2.69
N SER A 114 -11.59 -31.16 -2.92
CA SER A 114 -11.55 -30.43 -4.19
C SER A 114 -10.12 -30.02 -4.59
N PRO A 115 -9.62 -30.43 -5.76
CA PRO A 115 -8.34 -29.97 -6.29
C PRO A 115 -8.47 -28.61 -6.98
N VAL A 116 -7.74 -27.60 -6.47
CA VAL A 116 -7.75 -26.22 -6.97
C VAL A 116 -6.63 -26.02 -7.99
N THR A 117 -6.95 -26.22 -9.27
CA THR A 117 -5.98 -26.19 -10.37
C THR A 117 -5.90 -24.84 -11.10
N SER A 118 -6.87 -23.95 -10.93
CA SER A 118 -6.91 -22.64 -11.59
C SER A 118 -7.71 -21.60 -10.79
N TYR A 119 -7.61 -20.32 -11.16
CA TYR A 119 -8.41 -19.24 -10.55
C TYR A 119 -9.90 -19.29 -10.92
N GLY A 120 -10.28 -20.01 -11.98
CA GLY A 120 -11.68 -20.18 -12.41
C GLY A 120 -12.33 -21.43 -11.84
N ASN A 121 -11.70 -22.09 -10.86
CA ASN A 121 -12.18 -23.32 -10.25
C ASN A 121 -13.47 -23.06 -9.44
N GLN A 122 -14.46 -23.94 -9.57
CA GLN A 122 -15.77 -23.85 -8.90
C GLN A 122 -15.87 -24.72 -7.64
N LEU A 123 -14.72 -25.11 -7.08
CA LEU A 123 -14.61 -26.05 -5.96
C LEU A 123 -15.38 -27.35 -6.22
N GLN A 124 -15.18 -27.93 -7.42
CA GLN A 124 -15.80 -29.19 -7.79
C GLN A 124 -15.18 -30.34 -7.01
N GLU A 125 -16.01 -31.32 -6.63
CA GLU A 125 -15.55 -32.52 -5.95
C GLU A 125 -14.54 -33.28 -6.82
N GLY A 126 -13.45 -33.74 -6.20
CA GLY A 126 -12.41 -34.49 -6.88
C GLY A 126 -11.36 -35.05 -5.94
N ASN A 127 -10.60 -36.01 -6.46
CA ASN A 127 -9.58 -36.72 -5.71
C ASN A 127 -8.34 -35.84 -5.48
N LEU A 128 -7.73 -36.02 -4.30
CA LEU A 128 -6.48 -35.39 -3.92
C LEU A 128 -5.31 -36.36 -4.16
N SER A 129 -4.08 -35.84 -4.18
CA SER A 129 -2.88 -36.66 -4.32
C SER A 129 -2.51 -37.41 -3.03
N PHE A 130 -3.02 -36.95 -1.89
CA PHE A 130 -2.90 -37.62 -0.60
C PHE A 130 -4.26 -38.19 -0.18
N HIS A 131 -4.25 -39.28 0.56
CA HIS A 131 -5.48 -39.91 1.04
C HIS A 131 -6.10 -39.08 2.16
N VAL A 132 -7.44 -38.95 2.13
CA VAL A 132 -8.23 -38.24 3.13
C VAL A 132 -9.33 -39.17 3.63
N SER A 133 -9.41 -39.35 4.94
CA SER A 133 -10.41 -40.19 5.62
C SER A 133 -11.08 -39.43 6.76
N ASP A 134 -12.09 -40.05 7.38
CA ASP A 134 -12.89 -39.50 8.49
C ASP A 134 -13.42 -38.08 8.24
N LEU A 135 -13.80 -37.83 6.98
CA LEU A 135 -14.27 -36.54 6.52
C LEU A 135 -15.66 -36.24 7.08
N SER A 136 -15.79 -35.15 7.82
CA SER A 136 -17.07 -34.70 8.36
C SER A 136 -17.06 -33.19 8.57
N ALA A 137 -18.24 -32.56 8.61
CA ALA A 137 -18.38 -31.15 8.95
C ALA A 137 -19.60 -30.93 9.86
N SER A 138 -19.55 -29.84 10.62
CA SER A 138 -20.64 -29.41 11.50
C SER A 138 -20.85 -27.91 11.39
N PHE A 139 -22.09 -27.46 11.52
CA PHE A 139 -22.46 -26.05 11.57
C PHE A 139 -23.40 -25.80 12.75
N SER A 140 -22.96 -24.96 13.69
CA SER A 140 -23.72 -24.59 14.88
C SER A 140 -23.23 -23.23 15.38
N ASP A 141 -24.12 -22.42 15.97
CA ASP A 141 -23.76 -21.12 16.57
C ASP A 141 -22.96 -20.19 15.65
N ASN A 142 -23.34 -20.11 14.37
CA ASN A 142 -22.63 -19.35 13.32
C ASN A 142 -21.14 -19.73 13.19
N GLN A 143 -20.83 -21.00 13.43
CA GLN A 143 -19.49 -21.55 13.32
C GLN A 143 -19.54 -22.84 12.52
N MET A 144 -18.56 -23.01 11.65
CA MET A 144 -18.38 -24.23 10.88
C MET A 144 -17.07 -24.90 11.28
N VAL A 145 -17.11 -26.21 11.45
CA VAL A 145 -15.94 -27.03 11.75
C VAL A 145 -15.85 -28.15 10.74
N ILE A 146 -14.71 -28.26 10.05
CA ILE A 146 -14.34 -29.35 9.17
C ILE A 146 -13.39 -30.28 9.92
N TYR A 147 -13.67 -31.58 9.92
CA TYR A 147 -12.80 -32.62 10.44
C TYR A 147 -12.31 -33.51 9.31
N ALA A 148 -11.03 -33.86 9.38
CA ALA A 148 -10.42 -34.81 8.44
C ALA A 148 -9.19 -35.48 9.03
N VAL A 149 -8.85 -36.64 8.48
CA VAL A 149 -7.57 -37.32 8.67
C VAL A 149 -6.86 -37.35 7.32
N ILE A 150 -5.64 -36.83 7.28
CA ILE A 150 -4.86 -36.68 6.04
C ILE A 150 -3.60 -37.52 6.15
N GLU A 151 -3.36 -38.38 5.16
CA GLU A 151 -2.12 -39.15 5.07
C GLU A 151 -1.06 -38.37 4.29
N LEU A 152 -0.09 -37.80 5.00
CA LEU A 152 0.99 -37.04 4.41
C LEU A 152 2.13 -37.96 3.94
N PRO A 153 2.94 -37.54 2.94
CA PRO A 153 4.15 -38.27 2.58
C PRO A 153 5.08 -38.46 3.77
N GLU A 154 5.80 -39.58 3.81
CA GLU A 154 6.80 -39.85 4.85
C GLU A 154 7.82 -38.70 4.96
N ASN A 155 8.25 -38.41 6.19
CA ASN A 155 9.19 -37.34 6.52
C ASN A 155 8.70 -35.90 6.21
N THR A 156 7.39 -35.68 6.07
CA THR A 156 6.84 -34.33 5.94
C THR A 156 7.00 -33.56 7.25
N THR A 157 7.86 -32.54 7.25
CA THR A 157 8.12 -31.69 8.42
C THR A 157 7.28 -30.41 8.42
N SER A 158 6.85 -29.94 7.24
CA SER A 158 6.01 -28.77 7.10
C SER A 158 5.15 -28.83 5.84
N VAL A 159 3.97 -28.20 5.91
CA VAL A 159 3.05 -28.08 4.76
C VAL A 159 2.62 -26.63 4.58
N SER A 160 2.46 -26.21 3.32
CA SER A 160 1.81 -24.92 3.03
C SER A 160 0.32 -25.12 3.01
N HIS A 161 -0.43 -24.25 3.67
CA HIS A 161 -1.89 -24.34 3.75
C HIS A 161 -2.55 -23.00 3.42
N VAL A 162 -3.82 -23.05 3.00
CA VAL A 162 -4.66 -21.90 2.71
C VAL A 162 -6.05 -22.13 3.28
N TRP A 163 -6.76 -21.05 3.59
CA TRP A 163 -8.15 -21.10 4.02
C TRP A 163 -8.94 -19.98 3.38
N GLN A 164 -10.22 -20.22 3.11
CA GLN A 164 -11.13 -19.27 2.50
C GLN A 164 -12.57 -19.52 2.93
N ASP A 165 -13.39 -18.49 2.76
CA ASP A 165 -14.84 -18.57 2.76
C ASP A 165 -15.42 -17.81 1.55
N GLY A 166 -16.63 -18.18 1.15
CA GLY A 166 -17.33 -17.51 0.05
C GLY A 166 -18.84 -17.80 0.02
N PRO A 167 -19.59 -17.12 -0.86
CA PRO A 167 -21.04 -17.21 -0.88
C PRO A 167 -21.51 -18.53 -1.52
N VAL A 168 -22.62 -19.07 -1.01
CA VAL A 168 -23.34 -20.21 -1.57
C VAL A 168 -24.67 -19.72 -2.14
N SER A 169 -24.98 -20.11 -3.37
CA SER A 169 -26.26 -19.82 -4.02
C SER A 169 -26.87 -21.11 -4.57
N GLY A 170 -27.82 -21.68 -3.84
CA GLY A 170 -28.31 -23.03 -4.11
C GLY A 170 -27.19 -24.05 -3.88
N SER A 171 -26.87 -24.86 -4.89
CA SER A 171 -25.73 -25.79 -4.89
C SER A 171 -24.46 -25.21 -5.54
N THR A 172 -24.47 -23.92 -5.91
CA THR A 172 -23.32 -23.29 -6.56
C THR A 172 -22.45 -22.55 -5.57
N LEU A 173 -21.16 -22.87 -5.56
CA LEU A 173 -20.14 -22.21 -4.76
C LEU A 173 -19.60 -20.98 -5.51
N GLY A 174 -19.88 -19.80 -4.98
CA GLY A 174 -19.45 -18.53 -5.55
C GLY A 174 -18.00 -18.19 -5.22
N MET A 175 -17.42 -17.27 -5.98
CA MET A 175 -16.05 -16.81 -5.79
C MET A 175 -15.88 -16.10 -4.44
N HIS A 176 -14.84 -16.48 -3.68
CA HIS A 176 -14.44 -15.76 -2.47
C HIS A 176 -13.91 -14.35 -2.79
N GLN A 177 -13.82 -13.46 -1.80
CA GLN A 177 -13.25 -12.13 -2.07
C GLN A 177 -11.77 -12.24 -2.46
N VAL A 178 -11.35 -11.47 -3.46
CA VAL A 178 -9.97 -11.48 -4.00
C VAL A 178 -9.14 -10.29 -3.50
N SER A 179 -9.41 -9.82 -2.28
CA SER A 179 -8.74 -8.66 -1.68
C SER A 179 -8.59 -8.79 -0.17
N GLY A 180 -7.77 -7.91 0.43
CA GLY A 180 -7.65 -7.77 1.88
C GLY A 180 -7.25 -9.08 2.58
N ASN A 181 -8.03 -9.43 3.60
CA ASN A 181 -7.84 -10.59 4.49
C ASN A 181 -7.82 -11.93 3.74
N HIS A 182 -8.66 -12.08 2.71
CA HIS A 182 -8.71 -13.30 1.90
C HIS A 182 -7.39 -13.55 1.18
N LEU A 183 -6.73 -12.53 0.60
CA LEU A 183 -5.42 -12.70 -0.03
C LEU A 183 -4.29 -13.03 0.96
N GLN A 184 -4.53 -12.84 2.26
CA GLN A 184 -3.57 -13.11 3.33
C GLN A 184 -3.82 -14.44 4.05
N SER A 185 -4.90 -15.14 3.69
CA SER A 185 -5.35 -16.37 4.35
C SER A 185 -4.57 -17.59 3.85
N MET A 186 -3.26 -17.56 4.11
CA MET A 186 -2.27 -18.57 3.74
C MET A 186 -1.14 -18.63 4.76
N GLY A 187 -0.60 -19.83 4.97
CA GLY A 187 0.42 -20.08 5.99
C GLY A 187 1.31 -21.27 5.71
N THR A 188 2.18 -21.56 6.67
CA THR A 188 2.96 -22.79 6.74
C THR A 188 2.73 -23.42 8.09
N LEU A 189 2.29 -24.67 8.07
CA LEU A 189 2.12 -25.51 9.25
C LEU A 189 3.39 -26.31 9.46
N ASN A 190 4.07 -26.11 10.59
CA ASN A 190 5.21 -26.92 10.99
C ASN A 190 4.72 -28.07 11.88
N LEU A 191 4.87 -29.29 11.38
CA LEU A 191 4.35 -30.51 12.01
C LEU A 191 5.26 -31.01 13.13
N SER A 192 6.55 -30.66 13.13
CA SER A 192 7.49 -31.06 14.19
C SER A 192 7.45 -30.14 15.40
N SER A 193 7.21 -28.83 15.20
CA SER A 193 7.07 -27.88 16.30
C SER A 193 5.62 -27.72 16.81
N GLY A 194 4.64 -28.24 16.08
CA GLY A 194 3.22 -28.02 16.40
C GLY A 194 2.82 -26.55 16.30
N GLN A 195 3.48 -25.77 15.44
CA GLN A 195 3.17 -24.35 15.23
C GLN A 195 2.74 -24.06 13.80
N ALA A 196 1.67 -23.29 13.64
CA ALA A 196 1.31 -22.68 12.36
C ALA A 196 1.85 -21.25 12.29
N SER A 197 2.54 -20.92 11.20
CA SER A 197 3.06 -19.58 10.93
C SER A 197 2.39 -18.98 9.71
N ALA A 198 1.95 -17.73 9.82
CA ALA A 198 1.49 -16.96 8.66
C ALA A 198 2.60 -16.88 7.60
N SER A 199 2.26 -17.01 6.31
CA SER A 199 3.26 -16.83 5.25
C SER A 199 3.67 -15.36 5.17
N HIS A 200 4.81 -15.01 5.79
CA HIS A 200 5.35 -13.65 5.77
C HIS A 200 5.70 -13.13 4.38
N THR A 201 5.71 -13.98 3.35
CA THR A 201 5.99 -13.59 1.96
C THR A 201 4.93 -12.65 1.38
N GLY A 202 3.65 -12.89 1.68
CA GLY A 202 2.54 -11.99 1.32
C GLY A 202 2.61 -10.67 2.11
N ASN A 203 2.96 -10.77 3.40
CA ASN A 203 3.16 -9.63 4.28
C ASN A 203 4.34 -8.73 3.80
N LEU A 204 5.48 -9.32 3.43
CA LEU A 204 6.64 -8.58 2.92
C LEU A 204 6.35 -7.87 1.60
N LYS A 205 5.70 -8.55 0.64
CA LYS A 205 5.30 -7.93 -0.64
C LYS A 205 4.35 -6.75 -0.43
N ASN A 206 3.39 -6.89 0.49
CA ASN A 206 2.48 -5.79 0.84
C ASN A 206 3.19 -4.66 1.58
N ARG A 207 4.09 -4.95 2.53
CA ARG A 207 4.93 -3.93 3.17
C ARG A 207 5.77 -3.18 2.16
N LEU A 208 6.40 -3.88 1.20
CA LEU A 208 7.19 -3.24 0.14
C LEU A 208 6.32 -2.35 -0.77
N LYS A 209 5.12 -2.79 -1.14
CA LYS A 209 4.16 -1.96 -1.89
C LYS A 209 3.76 -0.69 -1.13
N ILE A 210 3.47 -0.82 0.17
CA ILE A 210 3.11 0.30 1.04
C ILE A 210 4.31 1.25 1.20
N THR A 211 5.49 0.72 1.52
CA THR A 211 6.73 1.49 1.64
C THR A 211 7.05 2.25 0.35
N HIS A 212 6.94 1.59 -0.81
CA HIS A 212 7.10 2.23 -2.12
C HIS A 212 6.12 3.41 -2.29
N GLY A 213 4.84 3.19 -2.01
CA GLY A 213 3.81 4.21 -2.15
C GLY A 213 4.03 5.40 -1.21
N VAL A 214 4.34 5.14 0.07
CA VAL A 214 4.58 6.18 1.09
C VAL A 214 5.81 7.01 0.75
N LEU A 215 6.96 6.36 0.51
CA LEU A 215 8.21 7.05 0.22
C LEU A 215 8.08 7.96 -1.00
N ASN A 216 7.47 7.46 -2.08
CA ASN A 216 7.32 8.25 -3.30
C ASN A 216 6.25 9.35 -3.19
N THR A 217 5.18 9.14 -2.41
CA THR A 217 4.19 10.19 -2.16
C THR A 217 4.78 11.34 -1.35
N VAL A 218 5.53 11.04 -0.28
CA VAL A 218 6.20 12.05 0.54
C VAL A 218 7.29 12.77 -0.25
N SER A 219 8.14 12.02 -0.97
CA SER A 219 9.21 12.56 -1.82
C SER A 219 8.65 13.38 -3.00
N TRP A 220 8.14 12.69 -4.03
CA TRP A 220 7.80 13.28 -5.32
C TRP A 220 6.49 14.06 -5.28
N GLY A 221 5.55 13.64 -4.43
CA GLY A 221 4.23 14.25 -4.33
C GLY A 221 4.14 15.45 -3.40
N ILE A 222 5.06 15.60 -2.44
CA ILE A 222 5.00 16.66 -1.42
C ILE A 222 6.29 17.46 -1.35
N MET A 223 7.44 16.82 -1.07
CA MET A 223 8.70 17.55 -0.90
C MET A 223 9.16 18.26 -2.18
N MET A 224 9.07 17.61 -3.34
CA MET A 224 9.48 18.21 -4.62
C MET A 224 8.63 19.45 -5.00
N PRO A 225 7.28 19.41 -4.95
CA PRO A 225 6.45 20.60 -5.14
C PRO A 225 6.73 21.72 -4.14
N LEU A 226 6.90 21.40 -2.85
CA LEU A 226 7.21 22.42 -1.84
C LEU A 226 8.58 23.07 -2.08
N GLY A 227 9.59 22.29 -2.46
CA GLY A 227 10.91 22.80 -2.85
C GLY A 227 10.82 23.73 -4.06
N PHE A 228 10.01 23.38 -5.06
CA PHE A 228 9.72 24.26 -6.20
C PHE A 228 9.05 25.57 -5.76
N MET A 229 8.01 25.50 -4.92
CA MET A 229 7.33 26.68 -4.39
C MET A 229 8.28 27.60 -3.63
N ALA A 230 9.18 27.04 -2.82
CA ALA A 230 10.20 27.82 -2.10
C ALA A 230 11.09 28.61 -3.07
N ALA A 231 11.65 27.96 -4.10
CA ALA A 231 12.49 28.64 -5.08
C ALA A 231 11.75 29.69 -5.91
N ARG A 232 10.47 29.46 -6.19
CA ARG A 232 9.67 30.37 -7.03
C ARG A 232 9.13 31.57 -6.26
N TYR A 233 8.59 31.36 -5.06
CA TYR A 233 7.82 32.38 -4.35
C TYR A 233 8.61 33.08 -3.24
N LEU A 234 9.46 32.38 -2.49
CA LEU A 234 10.33 33.07 -1.51
C LEU A 234 11.33 33.98 -2.23
N LYS A 235 11.85 33.55 -3.38
CA LYS A 235 12.72 34.39 -4.22
C LYS A 235 12.03 35.68 -4.67
N ALA A 236 10.70 35.66 -4.84
CA ALA A 236 9.92 36.84 -5.23
C ALA A 236 9.71 37.85 -4.10
N VAL A 237 9.96 37.47 -2.84
CA VAL A 237 9.92 38.40 -1.68
C VAL A 237 11.07 39.44 -1.76
N GLY A 238 12.08 39.20 -2.60
CA GLY A 238 13.17 40.14 -2.87
C GLY A 238 14.38 39.92 -1.95
N PRO A 239 15.24 40.95 -1.78
CA PRO A 239 16.54 40.81 -1.10
C PRO A 239 16.47 40.21 0.31
N LYS A 240 15.37 40.46 1.04
CA LYS A 240 15.14 39.94 2.40
C LYS A 240 15.08 38.41 2.49
N ALA A 241 14.76 37.75 1.38
CA ALA A 241 14.70 36.29 1.32
C ALA A 241 15.93 35.66 0.64
N ASN A 242 16.97 36.45 0.37
CA ASN A 242 18.24 35.94 -0.15
C ASN A 242 19.25 35.80 1.00
N PRO A 243 19.88 34.63 1.20
CA PRO A 243 19.84 33.38 0.42
C PRO A 243 18.78 32.35 0.87
N LEU A 244 17.85 32.70 1.78
CA LEU A 244 16.88 31.78 2.38
C LEU A 244 16.12 30.90 1.36
N TRP A 245 15.61 31.46 0.26
CA TRP A 245 14.87 30.69 -0.75
C TRP A 245 15.69 29.51 -1.31
N PHE A 246 17.00 29.70 -1.43
CA PHE A 246 17.92 28.72 -2.01
C PHE A 246 18.17 27.57 -1.03
N TYR A 247 18.38 27.89 0.25
CA TYR A 247 18.55 26.88 1.29
C TYR A 247 17.28 26.06 1.50
N VAL A 248 16.11 26.71 1.59
CA VAL A 248 14.83 26.00 1.75
C VAL A 248 14.57 25.11 0.53
N HIS A 249 14.86 25.57 -0.69
CA HIS A 249 14.76 24.75 -1.89
C HIS A 249 15.64 23.50 -1.79
N ILE A 250 16.93 23.65 -1.47
CA ILE A 250 17.86 22.51 -1.41
C ILE A 250 17.51 21.52 -0.30
N VAL A 251 17.13 22.01 0.89
CA VAL A 251 16.78 21.17 2.05
C VAL A 251 15.52 20.35 1.80
N LEU A 252 14.62 20.80 0.92
CA LEU A 252 13.46 20.01 0.49
C LEU A 252 13.80 19.07 -0.68
N GLN A 253 14.60 19.54 -1.65
CA GLN A 253 14.88 18.80 -2.89
C GLN A 253 15.87 17.65 -2.69
N LEU A 254 16.97 17.84 -1.97
CA LEU A 254 17.99 16.79 -1.81
C LEU A 254 17.47 15.59 -1.02
N PRO A 255 16.90 15.74 0.19
CA PRO A 255 16.32 14.60 0.89
C PRO A 255 15.11 14.04 0.16
N GLY A 256 14.29 14.90 -0.46
CA GLY A 256 13.18 14.49 -1.32
C GLY A 256 13.66 13.52 -2.40
N TYR A 257 14.73 13.84 -3.12
CA TYR A 257 15.27 12.96 -4.15
C TYR A 257 15.80 11.64 -3.60
N LEU A 258 16.54 11.68 -2.48
CA LEU A 258 17.07 10.48 -1.84
C LEU A 258 15.95 9.53 -1.37
N LEU A 259 14.90 10.06 -0.74
CA LEU A 259 13.71 9.28 -0.38
C LEU A 259 13.01 8.71 -1.62
N GLY A 260 12.94 9.49 -2.70
CA GLY A 260 12.37 9.07 -3.98
C GLY A 260 13.15 7.92 -4.61
N MET A 261 14.48 7.97 -4.56
CA MET A 261 15.34 6.88 -5.02
C MET A 261 15.14 5.61 -4.19
N ALA A 262 15.12 5.72 -2.85
CA ALA A 262 14.84 4.59 -1.98
C ALA A 262 13.44 3.99 -2.28
N GLY A 263 12.44 4.86 -2.45
CA GLY A 263 11.09 4.48 -2.85
C GLY A 263 11.07 3.71 -4.18
N GLY A 264 11.62 4.25 -5.26
CA GLY A 264 11.62 3.53 -6.54
C GLY A 264 12.53 2.31 -6.57
N ALA A 265 13.60 2.22 -5.76
CA ALA A 265 14.38 0.99 -5.58
C ALA A 265 13.51 -0.16 -5.03
N THR A 266 12.64 0.13 -4.05
CA THR A 266 11.65 -0.87 -3.59
C THR A 266 10.65 -1.26 -4.69
N GLY A 267 10.31 -0.34 -5.60
CA GLY A 267 9.45 -0.61 -6.76
C GLY A 267 10.11 -1.50 -7.81
N LEU A 268 11.38 -1.25 -8.12
CA LEU A 268 12.20 -2.11 -9.00
C LEU A 268 12.33 -3.52 -8.43
N TYR A 269 12.63 -3.62 -7.13
CA TYR A 269 12.71 -4.90 -6.43
C TYR A 269 11.37 -5.66 -6.45
N LEU A 270 10.25 -4.94 -6.29
CA LEU A 270 8.91 -5.52 -6.39
C LEU A 270 8.63 -6.08 -7.80
N GLY A 271 9.08 -5.38 -8.85
CA GLY A 271 8.99 -5.85 -10.23
C GLY A 271 9.71 -7.18 -10.45
N ILE A 272 10.93 -7.32 -9.92
CA ILE A 272 11.71 -8.58 -10.00
C ILE A 272 11.01 -9.72 -9.24
N LYS A 273 10.38 -9.44 -8.10
CA LYS A 273 9.72 -10.45 -7.24
C LYS A 273 8.28 -10.81 -7.64
N SER A 274 7.71 -10.14 -8.64
CA SER A 274 6.31 -10.28 -9.06
C SER A 274 6.20 -10.89 -10.45
N SER A 275 6.61 -12.16 -10.60
CA SER A 275 6.48 -12.90 -11.85
C SER A 275 5.02 -12.88 -12.34
N GLY A 276 4.80 -12.34 -13.54
CA GLY A 276 3.49 -12.31 -14.22
C GLY A 276 2.65 -11.03 -14.06
N VAL A 277 3.01 -10.09 -13.18
CA VAL A 277 2.27 -8.82 -13.00
C VAL A 277 3.17 -7.64 -13.36
N HIS A 278 2.88 -6.99 -14.51
CA HIS A 278 3.70 -5.90 -15.05
C HIS A 278 2.88 -4.62 -15.21
N HIS A 279 3.47 -3.49 -14.79
CA HIS A 279 2.90 -2.15 -14.94
C HIS A 279 3.88 -1.25 -15.72
N PRO A 280 4.05 -1.47 -17.04
CA PRO A 280 5.11 -0.86 -17.83
C PRO A 280 5.01 0.67 -17.89
N CYS A 281 3.80 1.23 -17.92
CA CYS A 281 3.60 2.69 -17.93
C CYS A 281 4.10 3.34 -16.63
N HIS A 282 3.67 2.83 -15.46
CA HIS A 282 4.10 3.34 -14.16
C HIS A 282 5.61 3.24 -13.96
N MET A 283 6.18 2.08 -14.34
CA MET A 283 7.61 1.84 -14.24
C MET A 283 8.41 2.75 -15.19
N GLY A 284 7.95 2.93 -16.44
CA GLY A 284 8.59 3.80 -17.42
C GLY A 284 8.63 5.27 -16.98
N ILE A 285 7.51 5.78 -16.45
CA ILE A 285 7.46 7.13 -15.87
C ILE A 285 8.39 7.22 -14.65
N GLY A 286 8.37 6.22 -13.76
CA GLY A 286 9.25 6.18 -12.58
C GLY A 286 10.74 6.21 -12.92
N ILE A 287 11.19 5.44 -13.91
CA ILE A 287 12.58 5.45 -14.38
C ILE A 287 12.94 6.81 -14.98
N THR A 288 12.02 7.41 -15.74
CA THR A 288 12.24 8.75 -16.32
C THR A 288 12.38 9.80 -15.22
N LEU A 289 11.58 9.74 -14.15
CA LEU A 289 11.70 10.61 -12.98
C LEU A 289 13.07 10.48 -12.30
N PHE A 290 13.61 9.27 -12.19
CA PHE A 290 14.95 9.03 -11.64
C PHE A 290 16.03 9.71 -12.48
N CYS A 291 16.01 9.51 -13.79
CA CYS A 291 16.97 10.12 -14.70
C CYS A 291 16.89 11.66 -14.66
N LEU A 292 15.67 12.22 -14.71
CA LEU A 292 15.46 13.66 -14.66
C LEU A 292 15.82 14.27 -13.30
N GLY A 293 15.57 13.57 -12.20
CA GLY A 293 15.96 14.03 -10.87
C GLY A 293 17.49 14.03 -10.66
N LEU A 294 18.20 13.03 -11.19
CA LEU A 294 19.67 13.04 -11.19
C LEU A 294 20.22 14.23 -11.99
N LEU A 295 19.61 14.49 -13.15
CA LEU A 295 19.93 15.63 -14.00
C LEU A 295 19.63 16.98 -13.31
N GLN A 296 18.63 17.02 -12.43
CA GLN A 296 18.37 18.19 -11.58
C GLN A 296 19.43 18.40 -10.50
N ILE A 297 19.92 17.33 -9.88
CA ILE A 297 20.99 17.42 -8.88
C ILE A 297 22.31 17.84 -9.52
N SER A 298 22.63 17.34 -10.71
CA SER A 298 23.84 17.76 -11.43
C SER A 298 23.81 19.26 -11.76
N ALA A 299 22.62 19.86 -11.89
CA ALA A 299 22.46 21.30 -12.06
C ALA A 299 23.06 22.12 -10.90
N LEU A 300 23.13 21.57 -9.69
CA LEU A 300 23.79 22.24 -8.54
C LEU A 300 25.28 22.45 -8.82
N PHE A 301 25.97 21.41 -9.29
CA PHE A 301 27.41 21.42 -9.54
C PHE A 301 27.78 22.19 -10.81
N LEU A 302 26.89 22.17 -11.81
CA LEU A 302 27.08 22.85 -13.09
C LEU A 302 26.57 24.31 -13.07
N ARG A 303 26.23 24.85 -11.90
CA ARG A 303 25.60 26.16 -11.74
C ARG A 303 26.59 27.31 -12.07
N PRO A 304 26.42 28.06 -13.18
CA PRO A 304 27.33 29.16 -13.52
C PRO A 304 27.15 30.36 -12.59
N VAL A 305 28.18 31.21 -12.45
CA VAL A 305 28.08 32.51 -11.76
C VAL A 305 27.01 33.41 -12.41
N LYS A 306 26.47 34.37 -11.66
CA LYS A 306 25.26 35.13 -12.05
C LYS A 306 25.39 35.83 -13.40
N ASP A 307 26.57 36.38 -13.69
CA ASP A 307 26.82 37.18 -14.89
C ASP A 307 27.43 36.37 -16.04
N HIS A 308 27.48 35.04 -15.91
CA HIS A 308 28.03 34.17 -16.95
C HIS A 308 27.08 34.00 -18.15
N LYS A 309 27.61 34.01 -19.39
CA LYS A 309 26.80 33.87 -20.62
C LYS A 309 25.89 32.63 -20.65
N TYR A 310 26.33 31.51 -20.08
CA TYR A 310 25.55 30.27 -20.04
C TYR A 310 24.54 30.19 -18.88
N ARG A 311 24.46 31.22 -18.03
CA ARG A 311 23.50 31.27 -16.91
C ARG A 311 22.06 31.14 -17.40
N TYR A 312 21.73 31.74 -18.55
CA TYR A 312 20.41 31.64 -19.16
C TYR A 312 20.08 30.20 -19.61
N VAL A 313 21.02 29.53 -20.30
CA VAL A 313 20.85 28.14 -20.75
C VAL A 313 20.64 27.22 -19.56
N TRP A 314 21.46 27.38 -18.51
CA TRP A 314 21.31 26.64 -17.25
C TRP A 314 19.92 26.88 -16.62
N ASN A 315 19.44 28.12 -16.55
CA ASN A 315 18.12 28.42 -16.00
C ASN A 315 16.99 27.78 -16.84
N LEU A 316 17.08 27.84 -18.17
CA LEU A 316 16.09 27.24 -19.06
C LEU A 316 16.02 25.73 -18.86
N PHE A 317 17.17 25.07 -18.90
CA PHE A 317 17.32 23.65 -18.65
C PHE A 317 16.76 23.25 -17.28
N HIS A 318 17.19 23.93 -16.21
CA HIS A 318 16.78 23.64 -14.83
C HIS A 318 15.28 23.83 -14.63
N HIS A 319 14.70 24.89 -15.20
CA HIS A 319 13.25 25.11 -15.10
C HIS A 319 12.45 24.09 -15.91
N LEU A 320 12.82 23.85 -17.18
CA LEU A 320 12.10 22.94 -18.06
C LEU A 320 12.07 21.52 -17.49
N THR A 321 13.24 20.99 -17.12
CA THR A 321 13.34 19.67 -16.50
C THR A 321 12.58 19.62 -15.17
N GLY A 322 12.56 20.71 -14.40
CA GLY A 322 11.89 20.79 -13.11
C GLY A 322 10.37 20.72 -13.24
N TYR A 323 9.79 21.44 -14.19
CA TYR A 323 8.35 21.36 -14.48
C TYR A 323 7.96 19.97 -14.97
N THR A 324 8.78 19.35 -15.83
CA THR A 324 8.54 17.98 -16.30
C THR A 324 8.53 16.99 -15.13
N VAL A 325 9.49 17.09 -14.20
CA VAL A 325 9.54 16.24 -13.00
C VAL A 325 8.26 16.39 -12.16
N LEU A 326 7.80 17.61 -11.91
CA LEU A 326 6.58 17.84 -11.11
C LEU A 326 5.32 17.25 -11.78
N LEU A 327 5.17 17.44 -13.09
CA LEU A 327 4.02 16.92 -13.84
C LEU A 327 4.01 15.39 -13.85
N LEU A 328 5.14 14.78 -14.20
CA LEU A 328 5.28 13.32 -14.24
C LEU A 328 5.12 12.72 -12.85
N SER A 329 5.63 13.36 -11.79
CA SER A 329 5.47 12.91 -10.41
C SER A 329 4.00 12.86 -10.00
N PHE A 330 3.26 13.94 -10.27
CA PHE A 330 1.83 14.00 -9.97
C PHE A 330 1.07 12.89 -10.71
N ALA A 331 1.27 12.76 -12.03
CA ALA A 331 0.62 11.73 -12.84
C ALA A 331 0.97 10.32 -12.34
N ASN A 332 2.24 10.05 -12.04
CA ASN A 332 2.70 8.71 -11.68
C ASN A 332 2.16 8.26 -10.32
N ILE A 333 1.92 9.18 -9.38
CA ILE A 333 1.29 8.86 -8.09
C ILE A 333 -0.16 8.41 -8.29
N TRP A 334 -0.93 9.10 -9.14
CA TRP A 334 -2.29 8.68 -9.46
C TRP A 334 -2.35 7.33 -10.18
N VAL A 335 -1.42 7.09 -11.12
CA VAL A 335 -1.25 5.75 -11.73
C VAL A 335 -0.91 4.71 -10.65
N GLY A 336 -0.04 5.06 -9.70
CA GLY A 336 0.30 4.21 -8.56
C GLY A 336 -0.91 3.87 -7.69
N PHE A 337 -1.79 4.83 -7.40
CA PHE A 337 -3.04 4.56 -6.66
C PHE A 337 -4.02 3.69 -7.44
N TYR A 338 -4.12 3.88 -8.76
CA TYR A 338 -4.93 3.02 -9.61
C TYR A 338 -4.45 1.55 -9.57
N ILE A 339 -3.13 1.33 -9.52
CA ILE A 339 -2.51 0.00 -9.41
C ILE A 339 -2.67 -0.58 -8.01
N LEU A 340 -2.31 0.19 -6.98
CA LEU A 340 -2.27 -0.28 -5.59
C LEU A 340 -3.67 -0.48 -5.02
N LYS A 341 -4.67 0.26 -5.54
CA LYS A 341 -6.04 0.34 -5.02
C LYS A 341 -6.07 0.47 -3.47
N PRO A 342 -5.40 1.48 -2.90
CA PRO A 342 -5.34 1.65 -1.45
C PRO A 342 -6.71 2.02 -0.88
N ALA A 343 -6.86 1.98 0.44
CA ALA A 343 -8.07 2.46 1.10
C ALA A 343 -8.41 3.90 0.68
N LYS A 344 -9.71 4.19 0.51
CA LYS A 344 -10.19 5.50 0.00
C LYS A 344 -9.60 6.68 0.76
N THR A 345 -9.36 6.54 2.07
CA THR A 345 -8.73 7.54 2.93
C THR A 345 -7.39 8.03 2.37
N TRP A 346 -6.53 7.14 1.85
CA TRP A 346 -5.24 7.52 1.26
C TRP A 346 -5.39 8.41 0.03
N ILE A 347 -6.33 8.03 -0.85
CA ILE A 347 -6.63 8.77 -2.08
C ILE A 347 -7.18 10.15 -1.73
N ILE A 348 -8.12 10.22 -0.78
CA ILE A 348 -8.71 11.48 -0.31
C ILE A 348 -7.65 12.36 0.34
N MET A 349 -6.81 11.82 1.23
CA MET A 349 -5.75 12.57 1.90
C MET A 349 -4.76 13.18 0.90
N TYR A 350 -4.24 12.39 -0.02
CA TYR A 350 -3.33 12.93 -1.04
C TYR A 350 -4.04 13.91 -1.99
N GLY A 351 -5.28 13.65 -2.36
CA GLY A 351 -6.12 14.57 -3.13
C GLY A 351 -6.25 15.94 -2.45
N MET A 352 -6.50 15.97 -1.14
CA MET A 352 -6.55 17.21 -0.37
C MET A 352 -5.19 17.92 -0.31
N ILE A 353 -4.10 17.18 -0.06
CA ILE A 353 -2.74 17.76 0.01
C ILE A 353 -2.33 18.36 -1.34
N SER A 354 -2.46 17.59 -2.41
CA SER A 354 -2.11 18.04 -3.76
C SER A 354 -3.01 19.19 -4.23
N GLY A 355 -4.31 19.14 -3.93
CA GLY A 355 -5.24 20.25 -4.16
C GLY A 355 -4.82 21.53 -3.42
N ALA A 356 -4.44 21.42 -2.15
CA ALA A 356 -3.96 22.56 -1.36
C ALA A 356 -2.66 23.15 -1.93
N ILE A 357 -1.73 22.31 -2.38
CA ILE A 357 -0.48 22.75 -3.06
C ILE A 357 -0.82 23.51 -4.35
N ILE A 358 -1.73 22.99 -5.17
CA ILE A 358 -2.13 23.62 -6.44
C ILE A 358 -2.81 24.96 -6.19
N VAL A 359 -3.80 25.01 -5.29
CA VAL A 359 -4.50 26.26 -4.94
C VAL A 359 -3.51 27.28 -4.40
N SER A 360 -2.63 26.89 -3.47
CA SER A 360 -1.59 27.77 -2.93
C SER A 360 -0.66 28.31 -4.02
N THR A 361 -0.28 27.45 -4.97
CA THR A 361 0.57 27.84 -6.12
C THR A 361 -0.14 28.88 -6.98
N ILE A 362 -1.43 28.71 -7.27
CA ILE A 362 -2.23 29.68 -8.04
C ILE A 362 -2.31 31.01 -7.28
N THR A 363 -2.67 30.99 -5.99
CA THR A 363 -2.76 32.19 -5.16
C THR A 363 -1.43 32.94 -5.10
N LEU A 364 -0.32 32.23 -4.89
CA LEU A 364 1.02 32.82 -4.85
C LEU A 364 1.47 33.34 -6.23
N GLU A 365 1.05 32.72 -7.33
CA GLU A 365 1.32 33.21 -8.68
C GLU A 365 0.58 34.53 -8.96
N VAL A 366 -0.69 34.63 -8.55
CA VAL A 366 -1.47 35.87 -8.63
C VAL A 366 -0.84 36.96 -7.77
N TRP A 367 -0.54 36.65 -6.50
CA TRP A 367 0.14 37.59 -5.59
C TRP A 367 1.44 38.12 -6.17
N LYS A 368 2.29 37.23 -6.71
CA LYS A 368 3.58 37.58 -7.30
C LYS A 368 3.41 38.53 -8.50
N ARG A 369 2.40 38.31 -9.34
CA ARG A 369 2.09 39.19 -10.48
C ARG A 369 1.68 40.59 -10.00
N LEU A 370 0.73 40.66 -9.07
CA LEU A 370 0.27 41.93 -8.50
C LEU A 370 1.38 42.70 -7.79
N ALA A 371 2.23 42.01 -7.02
CA ALA A 371 3.38 42.62 -6.36
C ALA A 371 4.39 43.20 -7.37
N ARG A 372 4.60 42.53 -8.50
CA ARG A 372 5.46 43.02 -9.59
C ARG A 372 4.87 44.27 -10.25
N GLU A 373 3.58 44.27 -10.54
CA GLU A 373 2.88 45.41 -11.13
C GLU A 373 2.92 46.64 -10.21
N GLY A 374 2.66 46.46 -8.91
CA GLY A 374 2.76 47.54 -7.92
C GLY A 374 4.17 48.16 -7.86
N ASN A 375 5.22 47.33 -7.91
CA ASN A 375 6.60 47.83 -7.94
C ASN A 375 6.92 48.60 -9.22
N ILE A 376 6.39 48.18 -10.38
CA ILE A 376 6.56 48.89 -11.66
C ILE A 376 5.87 50.25 -11.61
N ASN A 377 4.65 50.30 -11.07
CA ASN A 377 3.88 51.55 -10.96
C ASN A 377 4.56 52.54 -10.01
N ALA A 378 5.01 52.08 -8.83
CA ALA A 378 5.76 52.91 -7.88
C ALA A 378 7.08 53.45 -8.48
N ALA A 379 7.79 52.64 -9.27
CA ALA A 379 8.99 53.09 -9.96
C ALA A 379 8.69 54.17 -11.02
N LYS A 380 7.59 54.01 -11.77
CA LYS A 380 7.15 55.04 -12.74
C LYS A 380 6.77 56.35 -12.04
N GLU A 381 6.02 56.29 -10.95
CA GLU A 381 5.64 57.48 -10.15
C GLU A 381 6.87 58.20 -9.57
N ALA A 382 7.87 57.45 -9.09
CA ALA A 382 9.12 58.03 -8.59
C ALA A 382 9.88 58.78 -9.70
N THR A 383 9.99 58.19 -10.89
CA THR A 383 10.64 58.85 -12.05
C THR A 383 9.87 60.09 -12.51
N THR A 384 8.53 60.05 -12.57
CA THR A 384 7.73 61.23 -12.94
C THR A 384 7.88 62.36 -11.91
N THR A 385 7.97 62.01 -10.62
CA THR A 385 8.15 63.00 -9.54
C THR A 385 9.53 63.65 -9.61
N SER A 386 10.60 62.90 -9.89
CA SER A 386 11.95 63.47 -10.04
C SER A 386 12.05 64.38 -11.27
N THR A 387 11.49 63.97 -12.42
CA THR A 387 11.49 64.81 -13.63
C THR A 387 10.72 66.11 -13.45
N ASN A 388 9.62 66.10 -12.69
CA ASN A 388 8.87 67.32 -12.38
C ASN A 388 9.57 68.24 -11.36
N ALA A 389 10.46 67.68 -10.51
CA ALA A 389 11.28 68.46 -9.59
C ALA A 389 12.44 69.16 -10.30
N ASP A 390 13.09 68.48 -11.26
CA ASP A 390 14.21 69.04 -12.04
C ASP A 390 13.75 70.15 -13.01
N ASN A 391 12.51 70.12 -13.50
CA ASN A 391 11.94 71.17 -14.37
C ASN A 391 11.44 72.42 -13.61
N LYS A 392 11.56 72.46 -12.28
CA LYS A 392 11.13 73.60 -11.44
C LYS A 392 12.30 74.47 -10.92
N VAL A 393 13.52 74.19 -11.36
CA VAL A 393 14.73 75.00 -11.16
C VAL A 393 15.09 75.67 -12.47
#